data_AF-S5U2B9-F1
#
_entry.id   AF-S5U2B9-F1
#
_cell.length_a   1.000
_cell.length_b   1.000
_cell.length_c   1.000
_cell.angle_alpha   90.00
_cell.angle_beta   90.00
_cell.angle_gamma   90.00
#
_symmetry.space_group_name_H-M   'P 1'
#
loop_
_entity.id
_entity.type
_entity.pdbx_description
1 polymer ?
#
loop_
_entity_poly.entity_id
_entity_poly.type
_entity_poly.pdbx_seq_one_letter_code
_entity_poly.pdbx_strand_id
1 'polypeptide(L)'
;MITNIEFDKSYMSLSDIMNKVILSTDDSSNNINVIDDNSYIIDGKGGDDIITASSGNDTIIGGSGNDTLTGGLGSDTYKFDDNFGNDTIINYNPTLKDIDTIEFTSKNITKESLNFSKDKNDLLIVKDELNSIRVKDYFLLNYNKEPVNAINTIKFANKTTLSIEDIDKLLISNSSDKNDEISTISSKNFAINAKGGDDVITTNGGDDYIDGGNGNDTVSAIKFKNNLIIYPKDINYYNITKISF
;
A
#
# COMPACT_ATOMS: atom_id res chain seq x y z
N MET A 1 -16.10 25.86 29.23
CA MET A 1 -15.18 25.18 28.30
C MET A 1 -13.78 25.65 28.60
N ILE A 2 -12.84 24.73 28.79
CA ILE A 2 -11.41 25.07 28.97
C ILE A 2 -10.84 25.33 27.58
N THR A 3 -10.25 26.51 27.35
CA THR A 3 -9.70 26.89 26.04
C THR A 3 -8.18 26.75 25.97
N ASN A 4 -7.50 26.73 27.12
CA ASN A 4 -6.04 26.72 27.23
C ASN A 4 -5.61 25.89 28.46
N ILE A 5 -4.45 25.22 28.38
CA ILE A 5 -3.74 24.63 29.53
C ILE A 5 -2.37 25.32 29.61
N GLU A 6 -2.02 25.85 30.79
CA GLU A 6 -0.76 26.57 31.00
C GLU A 6 0.35 25.58 31.45
N PHE A 7 1.48 25.60 30.75
CA PHE A 7 2.71 24.94 31.18
C PHE A 7 3.85 25.97 31.23
N ASP A 8 4.41 26.23 32.42
CA ASP A 8 5.58 27.10 32.64
C ASP A 8 5.58 28.41 31.81
N LYS A 9 4.47 29.17 31.89
CA LYS A 9 4.25 30.44 31.18
C LYS A 9 4.28 30.37 29.64
N SER A 10 4.25 29.16 29.08
CA SER A 10 4.02 28.92 27.66
C SER A 10 2.57 28.49 27.43
N TYR A 11 1.95 29.03 26.38
CA TYR A 11 0.59 28.67 25.99
C TYR A 11 0.67 27.61 24.88
N MET A 12 0.05 26.46 25.12
CA MET A 12 -0.25 25.49 24.07
C MET A 12 -1.68 25.78 23.62
N SER A 13 -1.90 26.00 22.32
CA SER A 13 -3.27 26.15 21.82
C SER A 13 -4.01 24.82 22.00
N LEU A 14 -5.35 24.86 22.06
CA LEU A 14 -6.15 23.62 22.10
C LEU A 14 -5.83 22.71 20.89
N SER A 15 -5.53 23.31 19.73
CA SER A 15 -5.06 22.58 18.54
C SER A 15 -3.70 21.92 18.77
N ASP A 16 -2.74 22.61 19.40
CA ASP A 16 -1.44 22.03 19.74
C ASP A 16 -1.55 20.92 20.81
N ILE A 17 -2.53 21.02 21.72
CA ILE A 17 -2.85 19.97 22.70
C ILE A 17 -3.40 18.76 21.96
N MET A 18 -4.43 18.94 21.13
CA MET A 18 -5.06 17.84 20.38
C MET A 18 -4.07 17.14 19.43
N ASN A 19 -3.20 17.90 18.75
CA ASN A 19 -2.13 17.35 17.91
C ASN A 19 -1.04 16.60 18.71
N LYS A 20 -1.04 16.69 20.05
CA LYS A 20 -0.13 15.97 20.95
C LYS A 20 -0.82 14.90 21.78
N VAL A 21 -2.15 14.82 21.77
CA VAL A 21 -2.86 13.74 22.45
C VAL A 21 -2.72 12.50 21.60
N ILE A 22 -1.90 11.56 22.08
CA ILE A 22 -1.88 10.20 21.55
C ILE A 22 -3.12 9.50 22.10
N LEU A 23 -3.99 9.01 21.21
CA LEU A 23 -5.05 8.08 21.56
C LEU A 23 -4.43 6.70 21.74
N SER A 24 -4.04 6.40 22.98
CA SER A 24 -3.33 5.17 23.32
C SER A 24 -4.19 4.26 24.21
N THR A 25 -4.07 2.94 24.01
CA THR A 25 -4.84 1.92 24.74
C THR A 25 -3.98 1.06 25.67
N ASP A 26 -4.25 -0.23 25.82
CA ASP A 26 -3.50 -1.21 26.63
C ASP A 26 -3.12 -2.44 25.78
N ASP A 27 -2.57 -3.49 26.39
CA ASP A 27 -2.11 -4.67 25.65
C ASP A 27 -3.25 -5.68 25.34
N SER A 28 -4.51 -5.22 25.32
CA SER A 28 -5.68 -6.04 25.00
C SER A 28 -6.34 -5.60 23.70
N SER A 29 -6.98 -6.53 22.99
CA SER A 29 -7.76 -6.21 21.79
C SER A 29 -8.79 -5.11 22.01
N ASN A 30 -8.74 -4.09 21.18
CA ASN A 30 -9.59 -2.90 21.27
C ASN A 30 -10.29 -2.59 19.94
N ASN A 31 -11.35 -1.80 20.04
CA ASN A 31 -12.02 -1.21 18.89
C ASN A 31 -12.01 0.30 19.05
N ILE A 32 -11.17 0.96 18.26
CA ILE A 32 -10.95 2.40 18.28
C ILE A 32 -11.64 2.98 17.04
N ASN A 33 -12.62 3.86 17.29
CA ASN A 33 -13.34 4.55 16.22
C ASN A 33 -13.34 6.05 16.51
N VAL A 34 -12.48 6.78 15.79
CA VAL A 34 -12.48 8.24 15.75
C VAL A 34 -13.62 8.70 14.85
N ILE A 35 -14.33 9.76 15.23
CA ILE A 35 -15.58 10.20 14.57
C ILE A 35 -15.59 11.66 14.12
N ASP A 36 -14.48 12.37 14.31
CA ASP A 36 -14.33 13.73 13.82
C ASP A 36 -13.27 13.82 12.71
N ASP A 37 -12.98 15.04 12.25
CA ASP A 37 -12.10 15.30 11.10
C ASP A 37 -10.70 15.83 11.50
N ASN A 38 -10.30 15.64 12.77
CA ASN A 38 -8.97 16.05 13.23
C ASN A 38 -7.92 14.99 12.91
N SER A 39 -6.65 15.42 12.88
CA SER A 39 -5.52 14.50 12.77
C SER A 39 -5.10 13.98 14.14
N TYR A 40 -4.86 12.68 14.25
CA TYR A 40 -4.50 11.98 15.48
C TYR A 40 -3.21 11.19 15.35
N ILE A 41 -2.61 10.92 16.49
CA ILE A 41 -1.69 9.79 16.66
C ILE A 41 -2.45 8.74 17.47
N ILE A 42 -2.64 7.56 16.91
CA ILE A 42 -3.36 6.44 17.52
C ILE A 42 -2.37 5.29 17.74
N ASP A 43 -2.36 4.74 18.96
CA ASP A 43 -1.44 3.67 19.37
C ASP A 43 -2.21 2.57 20.11
N GLY A 44 -2.51 1.49 19.39
CA GLY A 44 -3.22 0.30 19.87
C GLY A 44 -2.41 -0.56 20.84
N LYS A 45 -1.08 -0.38 20.87
CA LYS A 45 -0.12 -1.14 21.68
C LYS A 45 -0.08 -2.63 21.42
N GLY A 46 -1.04 -3.39 21.93
CA GLY A 46 -0.94 -4.84 21.96
C GLY A 46 -2.31 -5.51 21.90
N GLY A 47 -2.35 -6.72 21.35
CA GLY A 47 -3.61 -7.42 21.09
C GLY A 47 -4.09 -7.19 19.66
N ASP A 48 -5.14 -7.91 19.26
CA ASP A 48 -5.70 -7.79 17.91
C ASP A 48 -6.69 -6.62 17.87
N ASP A 49 -6.27 -5.47 17.33
CA ASP A 49 -7.04 -4.22 17.34
C ASP A 49 -7.81 -3.96 16.04
N ILE A 50 -8.90 -3.20 16.16
CA ILE A 50 -9.60 -2.60 15.03
C ILE A 50 -9.54 -1.07 15.21
N ILE A 51 -8.81 -0.39 14.33
CA ILE A 51 -8.58 1.05 14.40
C ILE A 51 -9.14 1.75 13.17
N THR A 52 -10.01 2.74 13.37
CA THR A 52 -10.56 3.62 12.33
C THR A 52 -10.33 5.09 12.72
N ALA A 53 -9.55 5.83 11.93
CA ALA A 53 -9.12 7.19 12.24
C ALA A 53 -10.00 8.31 11.62
N SER A 54 -10.87 7.97 10.66
CA SER A 54 -11.85 8.88 10.02
C SER A 54 -11.23 9.88 9.03
N SER A 55 -11.31 11.19 9.24
CA SER A 55 -10.69 12.16 8.34
C SER A 55 -9.56 12.87 9.08
N GLY A 56 -8.47 13.18 8.40
CA GLY A 56 -7.29 13.75 9.03
C GLY A 56 -6.02 13.25 8.35
N ASN A 57 -4.86 13.76 8.76
CA ASN A 57 -3.59 13.14 8.41
C ASN A 57 -3.15 12.32 9.61
N ASP A 58 -3.64 11.10 9.72
CA ASP A 58 -3.52 10.30 10.93
C ASP A 58 -2.21 9.51 10.96
N THR A 59 -1.67 9.29 12.15
CA THR A 59 -0.59 8.33 12.39
C THR A 59 -1.14 7.17 13.19
N ILE A 60 -1.11 5.98 12.63
CA ILE A 60 -1.71 4.78 13.21
C ILE A 60 -0.61 3.77 13.51
N ILE A 61 -0.50 3.38 14.78
CA ILE A 61 0.36 2.31 15.27
C ILE A 61 -0.59 1.24 15.79
N GLY A 62 -0.69 0.10 15.10
CA GLY A 62 -1.45 -1.05 15.58
C GLY A 62 -0.81 -1.60 16.85
N GLY A 63 0.49 -1.89 16.75
CA GLY A 63 1.28 -2.37 17.87
C GLY A 63 1.67 -3.81 17.62
N SER A 64 1.65 -4.67 18.65
CA SER A 64 1.83 -6.11 18.48
C SER A 64 0.50 -6.83 18.48
N GLY A 65 0.21 -7.64 17.46
CA GLY A 65 -1.06 -8.36 17.37
C GLY A 65 -1.41 -8.56 15.91
N ASN A 66 -2.64 -8.94 15.60
CA ASN A 66 -3.10 -8.92 14.21
C ASN A 66 -4.16 -7.84 14.07
N ASP A 67 -3.75 -6.68 13.58
CA ASP A 67 -4.55 -5.47 13.61
C ASP A 67 -5.27 -5.22 12.28
N THR A 68 -6.41 -4.54 12.34
CA THR A 68 -7.09 -3.97 11.18
C THR A 68 -7.08 -2.45 11.26
N LEU A 69 -6.33 -1.82 10.36
CA LEU A 69 -6.03 -0.39 10.39
C LEU A 69 -6.71 0.32 9.21
N THR A 70 -7.55 1.31 9.51
CA THR A 70 -8.25 2.16 8.53
C THR A 70 -7.92 3.62 8.82
N GLY A 71 -7.11 4.24 7.96
CA GLY A 71 -6.81 5.67 8.02
C GLY A 71 -8.04 6.51 7.73
N GLY A 72 -8.58 6.33 6.53
CA GLY A 72 -9.78 7.02 6.08
C GLY A 72 -9.42 8.11 5.08
N LEU A 73 -9.89 9.34 5.26
CA LEU A 73 -9.63 10.44 4.34
C LEU A 73 -8.46 11.31 4.81
N GLY A 74 -7.53 11.59 3.90
CA GLY A 74 -6.38 12.45 4.16
C GLY A 74 -5.09 11.66 3.96
N SER A 75 -3.95 12.23 4.36
CA SER A 75 -2.63 11.62 4.16
C SER A 75 -2.21 10.88 5.42
N ASP A 76 -2.46 9.56 5.45
CA ASP A 76 -2.27 8.75 6.64
C ASP A 76 -0.90 8.07 6.68
N THR A 77 -0.42 7.76 7.89
CA THR A 77 0.84 7.05 8.13
C THR A 77 0.62 5.85 9.04
N TYR A 78 0.77 4.65 8.50
CA TYR A 78 0.74 3.39 9.23
C TYR A 78 2.16 3.02 9.66
N LYS A 79 2.43 3.00 10.97
CA LYS A 79 3.76 2.78 11.53
C LYS A 79 3.92 1.36 12.04
N PHE A 80 5.02 0.74 11.66
CA PHE A 80 5.38 -0.61 12.05
C PHE A 80 6.80 -0.64 12.64
N ASP A 81 6.93 -1.19 13.85
CA ASP A 81 8.21 -1.52 14.48
C ASP A 81 8.40 -3.04 14.52
N ASP A 82 9.41 -3.56 15.21
CA ASP A 82 9.60 -5.01 15.32
C ASP A 82 8.41 -5.71 16.03
N ASN A 83 8.08 -6.93 15.59
CA ASN A 83 7.00 -7.76 16.14
C ASN A 83 5.60 -7.14 16.01
N PHE A 84 5.35 -6.45 14.89
CA PHE A 84 4.07 -5.82 14.63
C PHE A 84 2.94 -6.84 14.41
N GLY A 85 3.27 -8.05 13.94
CA GLY A 85 2.27 -9.11 13.73
C GLY A 85 1.72 -9.16 12.30
N ASN A 86 0.52 -9.72 12.09
CA ASN A 86 -0.06 -9.86 10.75
C ASN A 86 -1.24 -8.92 10.54
N ASP A 87 -0.94 -7.73 10.03
CA ASP A 87 -1.87 -6.61 10.00
C ASP A 87 -2.55 -6.45 8.63
N THR A 88 -3.76 -5.91 8.65
CA THR A 88 -4.52 -5.54 7.46
C THR A 88 -4.73 -4.04 7.42
N ILE A 89 -4.27 -3.39 6.34
CA ILE A 89 -4.56 -2.00 6.05
C ILE A 89 -5.73 -1.92 5.08
N ILE A 90 -6.72 -1.09 5.42
CA ILE A 90 -7.82 -0.69 4.54
C ILE A 90 -7.61 0.78 4.20
N ASN A 91 -7.02 1.03 3.03
CA ASN A 91 -6.74 2.40 2.57
C ASN A 91 -7.84 2.91 1.64
N TYR A 92 -8.09 4.22 1.64
CA TYR A 92 -9.06 4.83 0.73
C TYR A 92 -8.75 6.30 0.41
N ASN A 93 -8.15 6.52 -0.76
CA ASN A 93 -7.76 7.81 -1.29
C ASN A 93 -8.52 8.11 -2.61
N PRO A 94 -9.80 8.50 -2.55
CA PRO A 94 -10.62 8.74 -3.73
C PRO A 94 -10.21 10.00 -4.51
N THR A 95 -9.47 10.92 -3.89
CA THR A 95 -9.06 12.17 -4.53
C THR A 95 -7.73 12.06 -5.26
N LEU A 96 -6.92 11.05 -4.92
CA LEU A 96 -5.54 10.82 -5.38
C LEU A 96 -4.58 11.97 -5.08
N LYS A 97 -4.98 12.92 -4.21
CA LYS A 97 -4.14 14.06 -3.80
C LYS A 97 -3.38 13.77 -2.52
N ASP A 98 -3.95 12.90 -1.70
CA ASP A 98 -3.40 12.52 -0.41
C ASP A 98 -2.27 11.50 -0.59
N ILE A 99 -1.36 11.44 0.39
CA ILE A 99 -0.17 10.57 0.34
C ILE A 99 -0.18 9.65 1.55
N ASP A 100 -0.66 8.44 1.35
CA ASP A 100 -0.68 7.40 2.37
C ASP A 100 0.67 6.69 2.43
N THR A 101 1.15 6.48 3.65
CA THR A 101 2.50 6.01 3.94
C THR A 101 2.46 4.78 4.84
N ILE A 102 3.19 3.73 4.47
CA ILE A 102 3.68 2.75 5.44
C ILE A 102 5.07 3.21 5.90
N GLU A 103 5.30 3.29 7.21
CA GLU A 103 6.59 3.68 7.79
C GLU A 103 7.13 2.60 8.71
N PHE A 104 8.25 1.99 8.32
CA PHE A 104 9.01 1.07 9.16
C PHE A 104 10.02 1.84 10.02
N THR A 105 9.84 1.82 11.34
CA THR A 105 10.68 2.55 12.30
C THR A 105 11.88 1.74 12.78
N SER A 106 11.79 0.41 12.77
CA SER A 106 12.90 -0.47 13.11
C SER A 106 13.97 -0.51 12.02
N LYS A 107 15.25 -0.50 12.45
CA LYS A 107 16.40 -0.70 11.56
C LYS A 107 16.54 -2.15 11.08
N ASN A 108 15.84 -3.09 11.71
CA ASN A 108 15.86 -4.51 11.35
C ASN A 108 14.92 -4.82 10.17
N ILE A 109 14.02 -3.88 9.83
CA ILE A 109 13.11 -4.00 8.71
C ILE A 109 13.68 -3.15 7.56
N THR A 110 14.36 -3.82 6.63
CA THR A 110 14.87 -3.20 5.40
C THR A 110 14.08 -3.68 4.20
N LYS A 111 14.19 -2.97 3.07
CA LYS A 111 13.59 -3.40 1.80
C LYS A 111 13.94 -4.85 1.44
N GLU A 112 15.21 -5.22 1.63
CA GLU A 112 15.73 -6.56 1.32
C GLU A 112 15.24 -7.65 2.28
N SER A 113 14.75 -7.26 3.47
CA SER A 113 14.14 -8.19 4.44
C SER A 113 12.66 -8.48 4.15
N LEU A 114 12.07 -7.81 3.17
CA LEU A 114 10.65 -7.92 2.84
C LEU A 114 10.44 -8.62 1.50
N ASN A 115 9.41 -9.46 1.45
CA ASN A 115 8.88 -10.03 0.23
C ASN A 115 7.55 -9.36 -0.13
N PHE A 116 7.44 -8.89 -1.37
CA PHE A 116 6.24 -8.26 -1.90
C PHE A 116 5.55 -9.24 -2.85
N SER A 117 4.27 -9.50 -2.67
CA SER A 117 3.51 -10.40 -3.55
C SER A 117 2.06 -9.93 -3.71
N LYS A 118 1.42 -10.43 -4.75
CA LYS A 118 -0.02 -10.24 -4.98
C LYS A 118 -0.76 -11.46 -4.45
N ASP A 119 -1.83 -11.22 -3.70
CA ASP A 119 -2.82 -12.23 -3.35
C ASP A 119 -4.21 -11.72 -3.76
N LYS A 120 -4.72 -12.23 -4.89
CA LYS A 120 -5.95 -11.71 -5.52
C LYS A 120 -5.83 -10.21 -5.81
N ASN A 121 -6.59 -9.36 -5.12
CA ASN A 121 -6.52 -7.90 -5.27
C ASN A 121 -5.70 -7.21 -4.19
N ASP A 122 -5.14 -7.96 -3.25
CA ASP A 122 -4.39 -7.42 -2.12
C ASP A 122 -2.89 -7.41 -2.41
N LEU A 123 -2.19 -6.40 -1.89
CA LEU A 123 -0.74 -6.42 -1.78
C LEU A 123 -0.36 -7.08 -0.45
N LEU A 124 0.52 -8.07 -0.51
CA LEU A 124 1.08 -8.71 0.67
C LEU A 124 2.57 -8.34 0.79
N ILE A 125 2.94 -7.82 1.96
CA ILE A 125 4.31 -7.46 2.34
C ILE A 125 4.70 -8.35 3.51
N VAL A 126 5.51 -9.38 3.27
CA VAL A 126 5.89 -10.38 4.28
C VAL A 126 7.32 -10.15 4.71
N LYS A 127 7.54 -10.02 6.02
CA LYS A 127 8.88 -10.05 6.61
C LYS A 127 9.26 -11.46 7.07
N ASP A 128 8.35 -12.12 7.77
CA ASP A 128 8.47 -13.50 8.26
C ASP A 128 7.08 -14.06 8.62
N GLU A 129 7.01 -15.30 9.14
CA GLU A 129 5.73 -15.98 9.45
C GLU A 129 4.88 -15.28 10.52
N LEU A 130 5.49 -14.38 11.31
CA LEU A 130 4.81 -13.65 12.37
C LEU A 130 4.60 -12.18 12.01
N ASN A 131 5.15 -11.70 10.90
CA ASN A 131 5.17 -10.28 10.55
C ASN A 131 4.81 -10.08 9.08
N SER A 132 3.58 -9.66 8.81
CA SER A 132 3.10 -9.37 7.45
C SER A 132 2.08 -8.24 7.41
N ILE A 133 2.05 -7.51 6.31
CA ILE A 133 1.07 -6.45 6.06
C ILE A 133 0.29 -6.82 4.81
N ARG A 134 -1.03 -6.90 4.93
CA ARG A 134 -1.98 -7.01 3.81
C ARG A 134 -2.60 -5.65 3.54
N VAL A 135 -2.31 -5.04 2.39
CA VAL A 135 -3.04 -3.86 1.94
C VAL A 135 -4.21 -4.31 1.07
N LYS A 136 -5.42 -4.16 1.62
CA LYS A 136 -6.63 -4.68 1.02
C LYS A 136 -6.99 -3.94 -0.26
N ASP A 137 -7.36 -4.69 -1.29
CA ASP A 137 -7.79 -4.18 -2.58
C ASP A 137 -6.78 -3.19 -3.23
N TYR A 138 -5.49 -3.31 -2.92
CA TYR A 138 -4.41 -2.48 -3.47
C TYR A 138 -4.40 -2.44 -5.00
N PHE A 139 -4.69 -3.57 -5.65
CA PHE A 139 -4.73 -3.69 -7.11
C PHE A 139 -6.10 -3.34 -7.72
N LEU A 140 -7.10 -3.02 -6.89
CA LEU A 140 -8.43 -2.64 -7.37
C LEU A 140 -8.39 -1.21 -7.94
N LEU A 141 -8.83 -1.08 -9.20
CA LEU A 141 -8.96 0.22 -9.86
C LEU A 141 -10.42 0.67 -9.90
N ASN A 142 -10.65 1.97 -9.65
CA ASN A 142 -11.98 2.57 -9.77
C ASN A 142 -12.46 2.61 -11.24
N TYR A 143 -13.65 3.17 -11.49
CA TYR A 143 -14.22 3.33 -12.83
C TYR A 143 -13.26 4.08 -13.80
N ASN A 144 -12.56 5.09 -13.28
CA ASN A 144 -11.57 5.88 -14.02
C ASN A 144 -10.19 5.19 -14.11
N LYS A 145 -10.09 3.93 -13.69
CA LYS A 145 -8.88 3.10 -13.66
C LYS A 145 -7.78 3.65 -12.75
N GLU A 146 -8.16 4.19 -11.61
CA GLU A 146 -7.24 4.79 -10.63
C GLU A 146 -7.14 3.90 -9.38
N PRO A 147 -5.94 3.75 -8.80
CA PRO A 147 -5.70 2.87 -7.66
C PRO A 147 -6.04 3.60 -6.35
N VAL A 148 -7.32 3.76 -6.07
CA VAL A 148 -7.81 4.53 -4.91
C VAL A 148 -7.53 3.87 -3.56
N ASN A 149 -7.12 2.59 -3.52
CA ASN A 149 -6.79 1.88 -2.27
C ASN A 149 -5.29 1.64 -2.12
N ALA A 150 -4.45 2.19 -3.00
CA ALA A 150 -3.01 1.97 -2.93
C ALA A 150 -2.35 2.79 -1.82
N ILE A 151 -1.29 2.26 -1.23
CA ILE A 151 -0.32 3.03 -0.43
C ILE A 151 0.63 3.74 -1.39
N ASN A 152 0.79 5.06 -1.23
CA ASN A 152 1.61 5.87 -2.12
C ASN A 152 3.11 5.66 -1.91
N THR A 153 3.52 5.44 -0.66
CA THR A 153 4.94 5.28 -0.33
C THR A 153 5.19 4.38 0.87
N ILE A 154 6.33 3.69 0.84
CA ILE A 154 6.87 2.96 1.99
C ILE A 154 8.17 3.65 2.41
N LYS A 155 8.29 4.03 3.67
CA LYS A 155 9.49 4.68 4.25
C LYS A 155 10.17 3.71 5.21
N PHE A 156 11.50 3.68 5.17
CA PHE A 156 12.31 2.87 6.06
C PHE A 156 13.11 3.73 7.05
N ALA A 157 13.55 3.14 8.15
CA ALA A 157 14.34 3.81 9.20
C ALA A 157 15.63 4.48 8.69
N ASN A 158 16.20 3.99 7.59
CA ASN A 158 17.37 4.59 6.92
C ASN A 158 17.02 5.77 6.00
N LYS A 159 15.76 6.21 5.98
CA LYS A 159 15.17 7.27 5.14
C LYS A 159 15.05 6.94 3.64
N THR A 160 15.36 5.71 3.24
CA THR A 160 15.03 5.26 1.89
C THR A 160 13.53 5.07 1.76
N THR A 161 13.03 5.22 0.53
CA THR A 161 11.60 5.16 0.24
C THR A 161 11.34 4.29 -0.97
N LEU A 162 10.20 3.60 -0.98
CA LEU A 162 9.60 3.03 -2.19
C LEU A 162 8.41 3.88 -2.58
N SER A 163 8.31 4.17 -3.87
CA SER A 163 7.09 4.68 -4.51
C SER A 163 6.24 3.52 -5.04
N ILE A 164 5.02 3.82 -5.49
CA ILE A 164 4.18 2.84 -6.21
C ILE A 164 4.94 2.20 -7.39
N GLU A 165 5.74 2.99 -8.13
CA GLU A 165 6.55 2.48 -9.25
C GLU A 165 7.61 1.47 -8.77
N ASP A 166 8.21 1.70 -7.60
CA ASP A 166 9.20 0.78 -7.05
C ASP A 166 8.54 -0.51 -6.57
N ILE A 167 7.33 -0.43 -6.01
CA ILE A 167 6.54 -1.61 -5.63
C ILE A 167 6.15 -2.42 -6.88
N ASP A 168 5.66 -1.75 -7.94
CA ASP A 168 5.37 -2.39 -9.23
C ASP A 168 6.61 -3.13 -9.76
N LYS A 169 7.80 -2.52 -9.70
CA LYS A 169 9.07 -3.15 -10.12
C LYS A 169 9.46 -4.35 -9.26
N LEU A 170 9.25 -4.28 -7.94
CA LEU A 170 9.53 -5.41 -7.04
C LEU A 170 8.63 -6.60 -7.38
N LEU A 171 7.34 -6.35 -7.63
CA LEU A 171 6.39 -7.39 -8.05
C LEU A 171 6.77 -8.01 -9.40
N ILE A 172 7.14 -7.18 -10.40
CA ILE A 172 7.63 -7.68 -11.69
C ILE A 172 8.91 -8.51 -11.54
N SER A 173 9.80 -8.13 -10.61
CA SER A 173 11.06 -8.87 -10.41
C SER A 173 10.86 -10.29 -9.86
N ASN A 174 9.68 -10.59 -9.33
CA ASN A 174 9.33 -11.90 -8.80
C ASN A 174 8.85 -12.91 -9.85
N SER A 175 8.72 -12.52 -11.13
CA SER A 175 8.39 -13.46 -12.21
C SER A 175 9.30 -14.70 -12.20
N SER A 176 8.78 -15.84 -12.60
CA SER A 176 9.35 -17.17 -12.42
C SER A 176 9.00 -18.10 -13.59
N ASP A 177 9.49 -19.34 -13.60
CA ASP A 177 9.09 -20.34 -14.62
C ASP A 177 7.77 -21.07 -14.24
N LYS A 178 6.91 -20.42 -13.46
CA LYS A 178 5.58 -20.91 -13.04
C LYS A 178 4.52 -19.91 -13.49
N ASN A 179 3.26 -20.35 -13.51
CA ASN A 179 2.12 -19.47 -13.76
C ASN A 179 2.08 -18.33 -12.73
N ASP A 180 2.38 -17.13 -13.19
CA ASP A 180 2.48 -15.93 -12.38
C ASP A 180 1.31 -14.97 -12.67
N GLU A 181 0.93 -14.21 -11.64
CA GLU A 181 -0.04 -13.13 -11.76
C GLU A 181 0.66 -11.79 -11.52
N ILE A 182 0.93 -11.08 -12.62
CA ILE A 182 1.68 -9.82 -12.62
C ILE A 182 0.69 -8.67 -12.79
N SER A 183 0.75 -7.68 -11.90
CA SER A 183 -0.12 -6.50 -11.98
C SER A 183 0.65 -5.24 -11.62
N THR A 184 0.54 -4.22 -12.47
CA THR A 184 1.04 -2.86 -12.17
C THR A 184 -0.13 -1.91 -12.01
N ILE A 185 -0.01 -0.96 -11.07
CA ILE A 185 -1.07 0.03 -10.82
C ILE A 185 -0.65 1.45 -11.18
N SER A 186 0.65 1.75 -11.26
CA SER A 186 1.12 3.05 -11.72
C SER A 186 1.06 3.18 -13.25
N SER A 187 0.96 4.42 -13.72
CA SER A 187 0.90 4.74 -15.17
C SER A 187 2.28 4.91 -15.83
N LYS A 188 3.29 4.26 -15.23
CA LYS A 188 4.69 4.28 -15.66
C LYS A 188 4.92 3.24 -16.75
N ASN A 189 6.09 3.31 -17.38
CA ASN A 189 6.49 2.40 -18.44
C ASN A 189 7.23 1.22 -17.84
N PHE A 190 6.82 0.00 -18.17
CA PHE A 190 7.43 -1.22 -17.67
C PHE A 190 8.01 -2.08 -18.79
N ALA A 191 9.13 -2.74 -18.47
CA ALA A 191 9.64 -3.88 -19.23
C ALA A 191 9.39 -5.12 -18.38
N ILE A 192 8.47 -5.97 -18.84
CA ILE A 192 8.02 -7.17 -18.13
C ILE A 192 8.53 -8.39 -18.90
N ASN A 193 9.20 -9.30 -18.19
CA ASN A 193 9.49 -10.64 -18.68
C ASN A 193 8.87 -11.62 -17.69
N ALA A 194 7.82 -12.31 -18.11
CA ALA A 194 7.08 -13.26 -17.28
C ALA A 194 7.74 -14.65 -17.23
N LYS A 195 8.74 -14.89 -18.10
CA LYS A 195 9.60 -16.07 -18.19
C LYS A 195 8.90 -17.31 -18.70
N GLY A 196 8.22 -18.09 -17.87
CA GLY A 196 7.56 -19.30 -18.35
C GLY A 196 6.44 -19.74 -17.42
N GLY A 197 5.51 -20.53 -17.95
CA GLY A 197 4.23 -20.75 -17.30
C GLY A 197 3.10 -20.14 -18.14
N ASP A 198 1.85 -20.38 -17.75
CA ASP A 198 0.72 -19.69 -18.35
C ASP A 198 0.41 -18.45 -17.51
N ASP A 199 0.94 -17.29 -17.91
CA ASP A 199 0.96 -16.08 -17.08
C ASP A 199 -0.25 -15.16 -17.29
N VAL A 200 -0.62 -14.40 -16.26
CA VAL A 200 -1.63 -13.35 -16.34
C VAL A 200 -1.00 -12.01 -16.01
N ILE A 201 -0.94 -11.12 -17.00
CA ILE A 201 -0.23 -9.84 -16.90
C ILE A 201 -1.22 -8.70 -17.09
N THR A 202 -1.29 -7.81 -16.12
CA THR A 202 -2.13 -6.62 -16.15
C THR A 202 -1.29 -5.36 -15.97
N THR A 203 -1.38 -4.41 -16.89
CA THR A 203 -0.69 -3.10 -16.74
C THR A 203 -1.66 -1.93 -16.75
N ASN A 204 -1.35 -0.87 -16.01
CA ASN A 204 -2.24 0.28 -15.83
C ASN A 204 -1.67 1.62 -16.34
N GLY A 205 -1.39 1.72 -17.63
CA GLY A 205 -0.87 2.95 -18.24
C GLY A 205 0.38 2.68 -19.03
N GLY A 206 1.21 3.72 -19.18
CA GLY A 206 2.54 3.58 -19.72
C GLY A 206 2.64 3.26 -21.21
N ASP A 207 3.87 3.28 -21.68
CA ASP A 207 4.30 2.58 -22.88
C ASP A 207 5.08 1.33 -22.45
N ASP A 208 4.42 0.17 -22.44
CA ASP A 208 4.96 -1.07 -21.87
C ASP A 208 5.55 -1.99 -22.94
N TYR A 209 6.62 -2.70 -22.55
CA TYR A 209 7.20 -3.81 -23.28
C TYR A 209 6.98 -5.09 -22.47
N ILE A 210 6.21 -6.03 -23.03
CA ILE A 210 5.81 -7.25 -22.34
C ILE A 210 6.32 -8.46 -23.13
N ASP A 211 7.10 -9.29 -22.46
CA ASP A 211 7.50 -10.62 -22.92
C ASP A 211 6.84 -11.63 -21.97
N GLY A 212 5.79 -12.29 -22.45
CA GLY A 212 5.12 -13.36 -21.71
C GLY A 212 5.99 -14.62 -21.58
N GLY A 213 7.01 -14.75 -22.44
CA GLY A 213 7.90 -15.90 -22.37
C GLY A 213 7.24 -17.19 -22.88
N ASN A 214 7.50 -18.30 -22.19
CA ASN A 214 7.05 -19.63 -22.60
C ASN A 214 5.73 -20.02 -21.94
N GLY A 215 4.65 -20.16 -22.72
CA GLY A 215 3.38 -20.70 -22.25
C GLY A 215 2.21 -20.01 -22.92
N ASN A 216 1.02 -20.18 -22.37
CA ASN A 216 -0.21 -19.54 -22.86
C ASN A 216 -0.55 -18.33 -22.00
N ASP A 217 0.12 -17.23 -22.27
CA ASP A 217 -0.06 -16.03 -21.44
C ASP A 217 -1.32 -15.26 -21.82
N THR A 218 -1.78 -14.46 -20.87
CA THR A 218 -2.88 -13.50 -21.04
C THR A 218 -2.43 -12.13 -20.61
N VAL A 219 -2.58 -11.13 -21.48
CA VAL A 219 -2.15 -9.75 -21.20
C VAL A 219 -3.34 -8.78 -21.32
N SER A 220 -3.49 -7.90 -20.33
CA SER A 220 -4.52 -6.86 -20.26
C SER A 220 -3.90 -5.50 -19.92
N ALA A 221 -3.88 -4.58 -20.88
CA ALA A 221 -3.48 -3.18 -20.66
C ALA A 221 -4.71 -2.30 -20.40
N ILE A 222 -4.85 -1.79 -19.18
CA ILE A 222 -6.08 -1.12 -18.71
C ILE A 222 -6.18 0.33 -19.18
N LYS A 223 -5.09 1.09 -19.07
CA LYS A 223 -4.97 2.47 -19.57
C LYS A 223 -3.92 2.45 -20.67
N PHE A 224 -4.29 2.82 -21.88
CA PHE A 224 -3.36 2.88 -23.01
C PHE A 224 -2.93 4.33 -23.25
N LYS A 225 -1.62 4.62 -23.28
CA LYS A 225 -1.10 5.89 -23.80
C LYS A 225 -0.84 5.79 -25.29
N ASN A 226 0.31 5.23 -25.72
CA ASN A 226 0.73 5.29 -27.12
C ASN A 226 1.25 3.97 -27.68
N ASN A 227 2.14 3.26 -26.98
CA ASN A 227 2.80 2.06 -27.50
C ASN A 227 2.72 0.90 -26.50
N LEU A 228 2.23 -0.24 -26.96
CA LEU A 228 2.27 -1.50 -26.25
C LEU A 228 2.88 -2.53 -27.19
N ILE A 229 4.01 -3.12 -26.77
CA ILE A 229 4.73 -4.12 -27.54
C ILE A 229 4.67 -5.42 -26.75
N ILE A 230 4.17 -6.49 -27.37
CA ILE A 230 3.98 -7.76 -26.68
C ILE A 230 4.53 -8.95 -27.47
N TYR A 231 5.22 -9.84 -26.77
CA TYR A 231 5.84 -11.06 -27.29
C TYR A 231 5.52 -12.27 -26.39
N PRO A 232 5.42 -13.49 -26.96
CA PRO A 232 5.27 -13.78 -28.38
C PRO A 232 3.91 -13.31 -28.95
N LYS A 233 3.80 -13.25 -30.28
CA LYS A 233 2.61 -12.69 -30.97
C LYS A 233 1.31 -13.49 -30.75
N ASP A 234 1.41 -14.71 -30.22
CA ASP A 234 0.30 -15.68 -30.08
C ASP A 234 -0.35 -15.69 -28.68
N ILE A 235 -0.06 -14.69 -27.82
CA ILE A 235 -0.70 -14.51 -26.50
C ILE A 235 -2.17 -14.10 -26.63
N ASN A 236 -2.98 -14.42 -25.61
CA ASN A 236 -4.36 -13.95 -25.52
C ASN A 236 -4.43 -12.52 -24.98
N TYR A 237 -5.09 -11.61 -25.71
CA TYR A 237 -5.18 -10.20 -25.34
C TYR A 237 -6.62 -9.72 -25.26
N TYR A 238 -6.95 -8.96 -24.20
CA TYR A 238 -8.28 -8.36 -24.03
C TYR A 238 -8.17 -6.84 -23.82
N ASN A 239 -9.12 -6.08 -24.37
CA ASN A 239 -9.24 -4.62 -24.26
C ASN A 239 -8.12 -3.77 -24.91
N ILE A 240 -7.55 -4.20 -26.04
CA ILE A 240 -6.54 -3.43 -26.79
C ILE A 240 -7.14 -2.93 -28.11
N THR A 241 -7.10 -1.62 -28.37
CA THR A 241 -7.63 -1.00 -29.60
C THR A 241 -6.60 -0.81 -30.72
N LYS A 242 -5.29 -0.96 -30.45
CA LYS A 242 -4.23 -0.96 -31.47
C LYS A 242 -2.93 -1.61 -30.95
N ILE A 243 -2.43 -2.61 -31.66
CA ILE A 243 -1.14 -3.28 -31.40
C ILE A 243 -0.16 -2.82 -32.50
N SER A 244 1.05 -2.40 -32.10
CA SER A 244 2.15 -2.14 -33.04
C SER A 244 3.09 -3.35 -32.99
N PHE A 245 3.33 -3.96 -34.15
CA PHE A 245 4.20 -5.12 -34.33
C PHE A 245 5.62 -4.74 -34.73
#